data_AF-A0A2K3MDI4-F1
#
_entry.id   AF-A0A2K3MDI4-F1
#
_cell.length_a   1.000
_cell.length_b   1.000
_cell.length_c   1.000
_cell.angle_alpha   90.00
_cell.angle_beta   90.00
_cell.angle_gamma   90.00
#
_symmetry.space_group_name_H-M   'P 1'
#
loop_
_entity.id
_entity.type
_entity.pdbx_description
1 polymer ?
#
loop_
_entity_poly.entity_id
_entity_poly.type
_entity_poly.pdbx_seq_one_letter_code
_entity_poly.pdbx_strand_id
1 'polypeptide(L)' 'MYERYAALFALRNDGGNEAVAAIIDSLGSKSALLKHEVAYVLGQLQNKAASDALSDILRDVNEHPMVRHEAAEALGSIA' A
#
# COMPACT_ATOMS: atom_id res chain seq x y z
N MET A 1 2.77 17.54 -1.51
CA MET A 1 3.39 16.19 -1.65
C MET A 1 3.88 15.71 -0.29
N TYR A 2 4.75 16.47 0.40
CA TYR A 2 5.22 16.19 1.77
C TYR A 2 4.12 15.75 2.76
N GLU A 3 3.00 16.49 2.83
CA GLU A 3 1.90 16.20 3.76
C GLU A 3 1.29 14.80 3.60
N ARG A 4 1.20 14.28 2.36
CA ARG A 4 0.65 12.94 2.11
C ARG A 4 1.58 11.84 2.60
N TYR A 5 2.90 12.02 2.41
CA TYR A 5 3.90 11.09 2.94
C TYR A 5 3.97 11.17 4.47
N ALA A 6 3.93 12.37 5.04
CA ALA A 6 3.89 12.55 6.48
C ALA A 6 2.66 11.87 7.10
N ALA A 7 1.48 12.04 6.51
CA ALA A 7 0.25 11.37 6.93
C ALA A 7 0.36 9.85 6.79
N LEU A 8 0.86 9.34 5.66
CA LEU A 8 1.05 7.91 5.41
C LEU A 8 1.96 7.27 6.47
N PHE A 9 3.10 7.90 6.78
CA PHE A 9 4.00 7.37 7.80
C PHE A 9 3.46 7.53 9.23
N ALA A 10 2.66 8.56 9.50
CA ALA A 10 1.97 8.66 10.78
C ALA A 10 0.95 7.52 10.97
N LEU A 11 0.16 7.21 9.94
CA LEU A 11 -0.78 6.07 9.96
C LEU A 11 -0.04 4.73 10.09
N ARG A 12 1.10 4.57 9.40
CA ARG A 12 1.96 3.39 9.57
C ARG A 12 2.41 3.22 11.01
N ASN A 13 2.84 4.30 11.65
CA ASN A 13 3.34 4.24 13.03
C ASN A 13 2.24 3.94 14.05
N ASP A 14 1.00 4.34 13.75
CA ASP A 14 -0.18 3.97 14.54
C ASP A 14 -0.49 2.47 14.40
N GLY A 15 -0.61 1.97 13.16
CA GLY A 15 -0.79 0.55 12.88
C GLY A 15 -2.12 -0.05 13.34
N GLY A 16 -3.06 0.76 13.86
CA GLY A 16 -4.40 0.34 14.24
C GLY A 16 -5.24 -0.09 13.03
N ASN A 17 -6.35 -0.78 13.28
CA ASN A 17 -7.22 -1.29 12.21
C ASN A 17 -7.75 -0.17 11.31
N GLU A 18 -8.14 0.96 11.88
CA GLU A 18 -8.61 2.15 11.17
C GLU A 18 -7.49 2.80 10.35
N ALA A 19 -6.27 2.84 10.90
CA ALA A 19 -5.12 3.36 10.19
C ALA A 19 -4.76 2.47 9.00
N VAL A 20 -4.73 1.15 9.18
CA VAL A 20 -4.51 0.17 8.12
C VAL A 20 -5.58 0.31 7.03
N ALA A 21 -6.86 0.43 7.40
CA ALA A 21 -7.94 0.64 6.45
C ALA A 21 -7.75 1.93 5.62
N ALA A 22 -7.39 3.04 6.27
CA ALA A 22 -7.11 4.30 5.57
C ALA A 22 -5.90 4.22 4.63
N ILE A 23 -4.87 3.45 5.00
CA ILE A 23 -3.72 3.19 4.12
C ILE A 23 -4.15 2.35 2.91
N ILE A 24 -4.95 1.30 3.11
CA ILE A 24 -5.48 0.48 2.02
C ILE A 24 -6.31 1.34 1.05
N ASP A 25 -7.21 2.17 1.55
CA ASP A 25 -8.02 3.09 0.73
C ASP A 25 -7.15 4.04 -0.11
N SER A 26 -5.96 4.39 0.39
CA SER A 26 -5.01 5.28 -0.32
C SER A 26 -4.42 4.65 -1.59
N LEU A 27 -4.56 3.33 -1.79
CA LEU A 27 -4.24 2.66 -3.04
C LEU A 27 -5.11 3.12 -4.22
N GLY A 28 -6.26 3.77 -3.97
CA GLY A 28 -7.09 4.39 -5.01
C GLY A 28 -6.51 5.69 -5.61
N SER A 29 -5.32 6.12 -5.18
CA SER A 29 -4.68 7.35 -5.66
C SER A 29 -4.35 7.33 -7.16
N LYS A 30 -4.51 8.47 -7.84
CA LYS A 30 -4.08 8.65 -9.24
C LYS A 30 -2.56 8.69 -9.42
N SER A 31 -1.80 8.86 -8.34
CA SER A 31 -0.34 8.93 -8.40
C SER A 31 0.26 7.54 -8.25
N ALA A 32 0.90 7.03 -9.32
CA ALA A 32 1.64 5.77 -9.29
C ALA A 32 2.72 5.76 -8.21
N LEU A 33 3.46 6.87 -8.03
CA LEU A 33 4.48 6.99 -7.00
C LEU A 33 3.90 6.89 -5.57
N LEU A 34 2.74 7.50 -5.32
CA LEU A 34 2.10 7.36 -4.02
C LEU A 34 1.56 5.95 -3.79
N LYS A 35 0.95 5.33 -4.81
CA LYS A 35 0.47 3.93 -4.69
C LYS A 35 1.61 2.96 -4.39
N HIS A 36 2.76 3.15 -5.03
CA HIS A 36 3.99 2.42 -4.70
C HIS A 36 4.35 2.58 -3.22
N GLU A 37 4.47 3.82 -2.73
CA GLU A 37 4.80 4.03 -1.31
C GLU A 37 3.77 3.41 -0.35
N VAL A 38 2.48 3.48 -0.70
CA VAL A 38 1.42 2.86 0.08
C VAL A 38 1.58 1.34 0.11
N ALA A 39 1.85 0.69 -1.03
CA ALA A 39 2.09 -0.74 -1.10
C ALA A 39 3.32 -1.15 -0.25
N TYR A 40 4.40 -0.38 -0.34
CA TYR A 40 5.60 -0.57 0.48
C TYR A 40 5.27 -0.53 1.98
N VAL A 41 4.53 0.50 2.42
CA VAL A 41 4.11 0.66 3.82
C VAL A 41 3.21 -0.49 4.28
N LEU A 42 2.28 -0.95 3.43
CA LEU A 42 1.43 -2.11 3.74
C LEU A 42 2.26 -3.40 3.90
N GLY A 43 3.29 -3.58 3.07
CA GLY A 43 4.26 -4.67 3.22
C GLY A 43 5.01 -4.60 4.55
N GLN A 44 5.46 -3.42 4.96
CA GLN A 44 6.13 -3.21 6.25
C GLN A 44 5.22 -3.48 7.46
N LEU A 45 3.92 -3.21 7.34
CA LEU A 45 2.94 -3.46 8.40
C LEU A 45 2.61 -4.95 8.55
N GLN A 46 2.85 -5.75 7.50
CA GLN A 46 2.59 -7.20 7.47
C GLN A 46 1.14 -7.57 7.88
N ASN A 47 0.18 -6.67 7.70
CA ASN A 47 -1.20 -6.88 8.09
C ASN A 47 -1.98 -7.55 6.95
N LYS A 48 -2.57 -8.73 7.23
CA LYS A 48 -3.33 -9.53 6.25
C LYS A 48 -4.55 -8.82 5.68
N ALA A 49 -5.05 -7.78 6.32
CA ALA A 49 -6.14 -6.96 5.77
C ALA A 49 -5.78 -6.35 4.39
N ALA A 50 -4.49 -6.15 4.10
CA ALA A 50 -4.02 -5.59 2.84
C ALA A 50 -3.92 -6.62 1.69
N SER A 51 -3.98 -7.92 1.99
CA SER A 51 -3.66 -8.98 1.02
C SER A 51 -4.56 -8.96 -0.21
N ASP A 52 -5.86 -8.72 -0.04
CA ASP A 52 -6.80 -8.69 -1.16
C ASP A 52 -6.53 -7.49 -2.07
N ALA A 53 -6.39 -6.29 -1.49
CA ALA A 53 -6.11 -5.07 -2.24
C ALA A 53 -4.77 -5.12 -2.99
N LEU A 54 -3.71 -5.65 -2.36
CA LEU A 54 -2.41 -5.83 -3.01
C LEU A 54 -2.47 -6.89 -4.12
N SER A 55 -3.26 -7.95 -3.93
CA SER A 55 -3.47 -8.99 -4.96
C SER A 55 -4.18 -8.44 -6.18
N ASP A 56 -5.17 -7.57 -5.99
CA ASP A 56 -5.89 -6.91 -7.09
C ASP A 56 -4.95 -6.01 -7.91
N ILE A 57 -4.10 -5.22 -7.23
CA ILE A 57 -3.06 -4.40 -7.89
C ILE A 57 -2.08 -5.25 -8.69
N LEU A 58 -1.58 -6.34 -8.10
CA LEU A 58 -0.63 -7.23 -8.77
C LEU A 58 -1.20 -7.81 -10.07
N ARG A 59 -2.50 -8.15 -10.06
CA ARG A 59 -3.23 -8.74 -11.18
C ARG A 59 -3.65 -7.71 -12.24
N ASP A 60 -3.75 -6.43 -11.92
CA ASP A 60 -4.12 -5.41 -12.89
C ASP A 60 -2.98 -5.18 -13.91
N VAL A 61 -3.21 -5.63 -15.15
CA VAL A 61 -2.24 -5.50 -16.26
C VAL A 61 -2.09 -4.07 -16.76
N ASN A 62 -3.02 -3.17 -16.42
CA ASN A 62 -2.98 -1.76 -16.80
C ASN A 62 -2.35 -0.88 -15.73
N GLU A 63 -2.10 -1.42 -14.54
CA GLU A 63 -1.43 -0.71 -13.47
C GLU A 63 0.05 -0.47 -13.81
N HIS A 64 0.60 0.62 -13.27
CA HIS A 64 1.99 0.96 -13.48
C HIS A 64 2.92 -0.16 -12.98
N PRO A 65 3.89 -0.65 -13.78
CA PRO A 65 4.73 -1.81 -13.43
C PRO A 65 5.45 -1.71 -12.07
N MET A 66 5.93 -0.52 -11.72
CA MET A 66 6.54 -0.23 -10.41
C MET A 66 5.58 -0.51 -9.23
N VAL A 67 4.30 -0.13 -9.35
CA VAL A 67 3.30 -0.36 -8.29
C VAL A 67 2.99 -1.86 -8.18
N ARG A 68 2.94 -2.56 -9.31
CA ARG A 68 2.75 -4.02 -9.35
C ARG A 68 3.91 -4.78 -8.71
N HIS A 69 5.15 -4.33 -8.96
CA HIS A 69 6.35 -4.89 -8.32
C HIS A 69 6.29 -4.74 -6.80
N GLU A 70 5.99 -3.54 -6.32
CA GLU A 70 5.91 -3.27 -4.88
C GLU A 70 4.77 -4.05 -4.22
N ALA A 71 3.62 -4.19 -4.89
CA ALA A 71 2.53 -5.02 -4.40
C ALA A 71 2.93 -6.51 -4.27
N ALA A 72 3.71 -7.04 -5.21
CA ALA A 72 4.26 -8.39 -5.11
C ALA A 72 5.23 -8.54 -3.91
N GLU A 73 6.12 -7.57 -3.68
CA GLU A 73 7.05 -7.59 -2.55
C GLU A 73 6.32 -7.48 -1.21
N ALA A 74 5.31 -6.62 -1.13
CA ALA A 74 4.46 -6.48 0.04
C ALA A 74 3.70 -7.78 0.36
N LEU A 75 3.12 -8.44 -0.65
CA LEU A 75 2.47 -9.74 -0.49
C LEU A 75 3.46 -10.82 -0.01
N GLY A 76 4.69 -10.83 -0.54
CA GLY A 76 5.75 -11.72 -0.07
C GLY A 76 6.15 -11.47 1.38
N SER A 77 6.06 -10.21 1.83
CA SER A 77 6.36 -9.82 3.22
C SER A 77 5.23 -10.16 4.20
N ILE A 78 3.98 -10.20 3.75
CA ILE A 78 2.79 -10.54 4.57
C ILE A 78 2.65 -12.08 4.78
N ALA A 79 3.34 -12.88 3.96
CA ALA A 79 3.21 -14.35 3.88
C ALA A 79 3.41 -15.10 5.21
#